data_AF-A0A379VPU5-F1
#
_entry.id   AF-A0A379VPU5-F1
#
_cell.length_a   1.000
_cell.length_b   1.000
_cell.length_c   1.000
_cell.angle_alpha   90.00
_cell.angle_beta   90.00
_cell.angle_gamma   90.00
#
_symmetry.space_group_name_H-M   'P 1'
#
loop_
_entity.id
_entity.type
_entity.pdbx_description
1 polymer ?
#
loop_
_entity_poly.entity_id
_entity_poly.type
_entity_poly.pdbx_seq_one_letter_code
_entity_poly.pdbx_strand_id
1 'polypeptide(L)'
;MVDMGDLREGIWFGEYQRILETVTLITGLPGLELYGLGTNFNCYGTVLPTVKNGEDFLALAARLEADSGIPVRRLSAGNCTSYHLLDKGIWPQGLNHLRIGGLHEFGIEYVDMKYLNEFHHSAKPVDKACSDMYILEAEIIELNSKPTVPVGELGVDAFLQSKTFVDRGIRRRALLAFGRQDVPSDNCVPCDDAITILGQTSDHTLVDIEDCRQSLKVGDVVRFELDYTGLLMACQTKGVAWRFTR
;
A
#
# COMPACT_ATOMS: atom_id res chain seq x y z
N MET A 1 2.19 20.06 -12.22
CA MET A 1 2.65 19.54 -10.91
C MET A 1 3.87 20.33 -10.48
N VAL A 2 3.91 20.72 -9.21
CA VAL A 2 5.07 21.33 -8.56
C VAL A 2 5.57 20.37 -7.48
N ASP A 3 6.84 20.02 -7.54
CA ASP A 3 7.48 19.18 -6.55
C ASP A 3 7.90 20.06 -5.37
N MET A 4 7.29 19.81 -4.21
CA MET A 4 7.51 20.54 -2.96
C MET A 4 8.44 19.80 -1.99
N GLY A 5 9.17 18.77 -2.47
CA GLY A 5 10.11 18.00 -1.65
C GLY A 5 9.91 16.48 -1.67
N ASP A 6 8.94 15.95 -2.41
CA ASP A 6 8.76 14.50 -2.54
C ASP A 6 9.77 13.88 -3.52
N LEU A 7 10.37 14.69 -4.40
CA LEU A 7 11.40 14.29 -5.37
C LEU A 7 10.91 13.24 -6.39
N ARG A 8 9.61 13.23 -6.68
CA ARG A 8 8.96 12.22 -7.53
C ARG A 8 8.55 12.79 -8.88
N GLU A 9 7.66 13.79 -8.90
CA GLU A 9 7.14 14.39 -10.13
C GLU A 9 6.88 15.89 -9.99
N GLY A 10 6.97 16.59 -11.13
CA GLY A 10 6.71 18.01 -11.23
C GLY A 10 7.98 18.84 -11.35
N ILE A 11 7.79 20.13 -11.56
CA ILE A 11 8.90 21.08 -11.59
C ILE A 11 9.31 21.36 -10.15
N TRP A 12 10.61 21.29 -9.86
CA TRP A 12 11.15 21.56 -8.53
C TRP A 12 10.76 22.97 -8.07
N PHE A 13 10.27 23.13 -6.85
CA PHE A 13 9.81 24.43 -6.34
C PHE A 13 10.88 25.52 -6.38
N GLY A 14 12.17 25.14 -6.30
CA GLY A 14 13.30 26.05 -6.44
C GLY A 14 13.51 26.60 -7.85
N GLU A 15 12.98 25.92 -8.88
CA GLU A 15 13.03 26.36 -10.28
C GLU A 15 11.82 27.25 -10.61
N TYR A 16 11.55 28.28 -9.79
CA TYR A 16 10.36 29.12 -9.94
C TYR A 16 10.18 29.70 -11.34
N GLN A 17 11.27 30.13 -11.99
CA GLN A 17 11.22 30.69 -13.35
C GLN A 17 10.66 29.67 -14.35
N ARG A 18 11.03 28.39 -14.22
CA ARG A 18 10.53 27.32 -15.07
C ARG A 18 9.04 27.03 -14.81
N ILE A 19 8.58 27.18 -13.57
CA ILE A 19 7.15 27.09 -13.23
C ILE A 19 6.37 28.20 -13.92
N LEU A 20 6.85 29.44 -13.82
CA LEU A 20 6.24 30.61 -14.46
C LEU A 20 6.18 30.46 -15.98
N GLU A 21 7.28 30.08 -16.62
CA GLU A 21 7.34 29.83 -18.07
C GLU A 21 6.36 28.75 -18.51
N THR A 22 6.23 27.68 -17.72
CA THR A 22 5.28 26.59 -18.01
C THR A 22 3.84 27.07 -17.96
N VAL A 23 3.47 27.88 -16.95
CA VAL A 23 2.12 28.44 -16.85
C VAL A 23 1.82 29.39 -18.02
N THR A 24 2.75 30.29 -18.34
CA THR A 24 2.61 31.20 -19.48
C THR A 24 2.46 30.44 -20.80
N LEU A 25 3.26 29.39 -21.00
CA LEU A 25 3.16 28.53 -22.17
C LEU A 25 1.78 27.87 -22.28
N ILE A 26 1.26 27.28 -21.19
CA ILE A 26 -0.06 26.64 -21.17
C ILE A 26 -1.14 27.62 -21.63
N THR A 27 -1.10 28.86 -21.15
CA THR A 27 -2.10 29.88 -21.54
C THR A 27 -1.93 30.42 -22.95
N GLY A 28 -0.76 30.27 -23.56
CA GLY A 28 -0.50 30.64 -24.95
C GLY A 28 -0.92 29.58 -25.97
N LEU A 29 -1.24 28.36 -25.54
CA LEU A 29 -1.57 27.25 -26.43
C LEU A 29 -3.09 27.17 -26.67
N PRO A 30 -3.54 27.11 -27.94
CA PRO A 30 -4.97 27.01 -28.24
C PRO A 30 -5.53 25.67 -27.77
N GLY A 31 -6.68 25.71 -27.10
CA GLY A 31 -7.36 24.52 -26.61
C GLY A 31 -6.85 23.98 -25.26
N LEU A 32 -5.95 24.70 -24.59
CA LEU A 32 -5.50 24.39 -23.22
C LEU A 32 -5.89 25.50 -22.24
N GLU A 33 -6.21 25.11 -21.01
CA GLU A 33 -6.45 26.02 -19.89
C GLU A 33 -5.72 25.49 -18.66
N LEU A 34 -5.13 26.39 -17.86
CA LEU A 34 -4.58 26.02 -16.56
C LEU A 34 -5.74 25.77 -15.57
N TYR A 35 -6.02 24.50 -15.29
CA TYR A 35 -7.04 24.14 -14.30
C TYR A 35 -6.59 24.43 -12.85
N GLY A 36 -5.30 24.26 -12.56
CA GLY A 36 -4.75 24.48 -11.23
C GLY A 36 -3.33 23.98 -11.07
N LEU A 37 -2.79 24.15 -9.87
CA LEU A 37 -1.52 23.57 -9.46
C LEU A 37 -1.75 22.34 -8.60
N GLY A 38 -0.85 21.37 -8.73
CA GLY A 38 -0.89 20.12 -8.00
C GLY A 38 0.45 19.81 -7.35
N THR A 39 0.44 19.32 -6.12
CA THR A 39 1.62 18.78 -5.44
C THR A 39 1.29 17.50 -4.68
N ASN A 40 2.30 16.63 -4.52
CA ASN A 40 2.23 15.41 -3.72
C ASN A 40 3.13 15.59 -2.49
N PHE A 41 2.64 15.21 -1.31
CA PHE A 41 3.42 15.25 -0.06
C PHE A 41 3.59 13.84 0.45
N ASN A 42 4.82 13.30 0.55
CA ASN A 42 5.13 11.90 0.88
C ASN A 42 4.87 10.91 -0.29
N CYS A 43 5.42 9.69 -0.17
CA CYS A 43 5.42 8.54 -1.08
C CYS A 43 6.87 8.14 -1.37
N TYR A 44 7.54 8.81 -2.31
CA TYR A 44 8.90 8.47 -2.69
C TYR A 44 9.92 9.06 -1.72
N GLY A 45 9.81 10.36 -1.42
CA GLY A 45 10.75 11.05 -0.54
C GLY A 45 10.56 10.72 0.94
N THR A 46 9.51 9.99 1.31
CA THR A 46 9.14 9.66 2.71
C THR A 46 8.90 10.88 3.61
N VAL A 47 8.82 12.08 3.04
CA VAL A 47 8.68 13.35 3.76
C VAL A 47 7.24 13.51 4.22
N LEU A 48 7.01 13.47 5.54
CA LEU A 48 5.67 13.67 6.11
C LEU A 48 5.08 15.04 5.72
N PRO A 49 3.78 15.10 5.41
CA PRO A 49 3.10 16.37 5.15
C PRO A 49 3.05 17.22 6.41
N THR A 50 3.43 18.49 6.29
CA THR A 50 3.31 19.48 7.37
C THR A 50 2.47 20.68 6.92
N VAL A 51 1.96 21.46 7.88
CA VAL A 51 1.28 22.74 7.60
C VAL A 51 2.18 23.64 6.74
N LYS A 52 3.47 23.71 7.08
CA LYS A 52 4.46 24.50 6.35
C LYS A 52 4.55 24.10 4.87
N ASN A 53 4.54 22.81 4.52
CA ASN A 53 4.59 22.40 3.11
C ASN A 53 3.40 22.95 2.31
N GLY A 54 2.22 22.97 2.91
CA GLY A 54 1.04 23.55 2.28
C GLY A 54 1.07 25.07 2.22
N GLU A 55 1.53 25.75 3.26
CA GLU A 55 1.72 27.20 3.27
C GLU A 55 2.75 27.66 2.23
N ASP A 56 3.87 26.95 2.11
CA ASP A 56 4.88 27.22 1.09
C ASP A 56 4.30 27.05 -0.33
N PHE A 57 3.47 26.04 -0.56
CA PHE A 57 2.80 25.82 -1.84
C PHE A 57 1.76 26.90 -2.15
N LEU A 58 1.00 27.34 -1.14
CA LEU A 58 0.07 28.47 -1.24
C LEU A 58 0.81 29.78 -1.58
N ALA A 59 1.93 30.05 -0.92
CA ALA A 59 2.75 31.22 -1.19
C ALA A 59 3.33 31.20 -2.60
N LEU A 60 3.78 30.03 -3.07
CA LEU A 60 4.24 29.84 -4.46
C LEU A 60 3.12 30.13 -5.45
N ALA A 61 1.91 29.62 -5.21
CA ALA A 61 0.75 29.86 -6.06
C ALA A 61 0.37 31.34 -6.11
N ALA A 62 0.31 32.02 -4.96
CA ALA A 62 -0.02 33.45 -4.89
C ALA A 62 1.01 34.30 -5.64
N ARG A 63 2.31 33.98 -5.52
CA ARG A 63 3.38 34.63 -6.28
C ARG A 63 3.20 34.39 -7.78
N LEU A 64 2.88 33.16 -8.17
CA LEU A 64 2.67 32.80 -9.57
C LEU A 64 1.49 33.56 -10.18
N GLU A 65 0.37 33.70 -9.47
CA GLU A 65 -0.77 34.52 -9.92
C GLU A 65 -0.36 35.99 -10.10
N ALA A 66 0.40 36.55 -9.15
CA ALA A 66 0.85 37.94 -9.20
C ALA A 66 1.80 38.22 -10.37
N ASP A 67 2.78 37.33 -10.61
CA ASP A 67 3.80 37.52 -11.65
C ASP A 67 3.26 37.20 -13.05
N SER A 68 2.30 36.29 -13.18
CA SER A 68 1.75 35.86 -14.48
C SER A 68 0.45 36.56 -14.88
N GLY A 69 -0.28 37.11 -13.90
CA GLY A 69 -1.65 37.60 -14.10
C GLY A 69 -2.69 36.50 -14.37
N ILE A 70 -2.31 35.22 -14.23
CA ILE A 70 -3.16 34.06 -14.50
C ILE A 70 -3.68 33.49 -13.18
N PRO A 71 -5.01 33.43 -12.96
CA PRO A 71 -5.57 32.90 -11.72
C PRO A 71 -5.43 31.37 -11.63
N VAL A 72 -5.09 30.86 -10.45
CA VAL A 72 -4.98 29.44 -10.12
C VAL A 72 -6.23 29.01 -9.35
N ARG A 73 -7.20 28.46 -10.08
CA ARG A 73 -8.52 28.11 -9.51
C ARG A 73 -8.49 26.92 -8.56
N ARG A 74 -7.56 25.99 -8.75
CA ARG A 74 -7.44 24.77 -7.94
C ARG A 74 -6.03 24.59 -7.41
N LEU A 75 -5.94 24.39 -6.09
CA LEU A 75 -4.72 24.04 -5.40
C LEU A 75 -4.90 22.63 -4.85
N SER A 76 -4.40 21.68 -5.64
CA SER A 76 -4.48 20.27 -5.33
C SER A 76 -3.25 19.81 -4.58
N ALA A 77 -3.44 19.18 -3.44
CA ALA A 77 -2.35 18.70 -2.63
C ALA A 77 -2.64 17.31 -2.05
N GLY A 78 -1.57 16.69 -1.55
CA GLY A 78 -1.64 15.57 -0.64
C GLY A 78 -1.66 14.19 -1.28
N ASN A 79 -1.72 13.23 -0.36
CA ASN A 79 -1.82 11.78 -0.51
C ASN A 79 -2.45 11.21 0.77
N CYS A 80 -2.42 9.89 0.99
CA CYS A 80 -3.02 9.28 2.18
C CYS A 80 -2.48 9.81 3.51
N THR A 81 -1.16 10.04 3.64
CA THR A 81 -0.60 10.64 4.88
C THR A 81 -1.04 12.08 5.13
N SER A 82 -1.56 12.77 4.11
CA SER A 82 -2.07 14.14 4.28
C SER A 82 -3.36 14.19 5.09
N TYR A 83 -4.08 13.06 5.19
CA TYR A 83 -5.26 12.96 6.05
C TYR A 83 -4.90 13.20 7.52
N HIS A 84 -3.67 12.90 7.94
CA HIS A 84 -3.17 13.21 9.28
C HIS A 84 -3.39 14.68 9.69
N LEU A 85 -3.20 15.62 8.74
CA LEU A 85 -3.42 17.05 8.99
C LEU A 85 -4.92 17.39 9.05
N LEU A 86 -5.76 16.70 8.27
CA LEU A 86 -7.22 16.84 8.34
C LEU A 86 -7.78 16.29 9.66
N ASP A 87 -7.33 15.11 10.06
CA ASP A 87 -7.73 14.45 11.32
C ASP A 87 -7.41 15.32 12.53
N LYS A 88 -6.29 16.04 12.48
CA LYS A 88 -5.88 17.04 13.48
C LYS A 88 -6.56 18.40 13.34
N GLY A 89 -7.36 18.64 12.30
CA GLY A 89 -8.02 19.93 12.04
C GLY A 89 -7.06 21.07 11.66
N ILE A 90 -5.87 20.75 11.15
CA ILE A 90 -4.80 21.70 10.80
C ILE A 90 -4.45 21.70 9.31
N TRP A 91 -5.35 21.21 8.46
CA TRP A 91 -5.15 21.27 7.02
C TRP A 91 -5.05 22.74 6.54
N PRO A 92 -4.00 23.10 5.77
CA PRO A 92 -3.78 24.50 5.37
C PRO A 92 -4.97 25.10 4.61
N GLN A 93 -5.52 26.18 5.16
CA GLN A 93 -6.64 26.89 4.55
C GLN A 93 -6.24 27.45 3.18
N GLY A 94 -7.03 27.16 2.15
CA GLY A 94 -6.76 27.54 0.76
C GLY A 94 -6.35 26.36 -0.13
N LEU A 95 -5.85 25.27 0.45
CA LEU A 95 -5.74 24.00 -0.27
C LEU A 95 -7.12 23.38 -0.44
N ASN A 96 -7.70 23.56 -1.63
CA ASN A 96 -9.12 23.31 -1.91
C ASN A 96 -9.38 21.98 -2.62
N HIS A 97 -8.37 21.13 -2.75
CA HIS A 97 -8.51 19.81 -3.35
C HIS A 97 -7.50 18.81 -2.76
N LEU A 98 -7.97 17.96 -1.85
CA LEU A 98 -7.17 16.86 -1.30
C LEU A 98 -7.29 15.62 -2.18
N ARG A 99 -6.16 14.96 -2.46
CA ARG A 99 -6.11 13.68 -3.18
C ARG A 99 -5.75 12.56 -2.20
N ILE A 100 -6.63 11.59 -2.06
CA ILE A 100 -6.44 10.39 -1.24
C ILE A 100 -6.89 9.15 -2.03
N GLY A 101 -6.16 8.04 -1.89
CA GLY A 101 -6.43 6.79 -2.60
C GLY A 101 -6.56 5.63 -1.62
N GLY A 102 -5.42 5.13 -1.12
CA GLY A 102 -5.33 4.00 -0.19
C GLY A 102 -6.16 4.11 1.10
N LEU A 103 -6.57 5.32 1.52
CA LEU A 103 -7.56 5.50 2.59
C LEU A 103 -8.90 4.84 2.27
N HIS A 104 -9.36 4.89 1.02
CA HIS A 104 -10.59 4.22 0.59
C HIS A 104 -10.43 2.71 0.47
N GLU A 105 -9.20 2.22 0.28
CA GLU A 105 -8.89 0.80 0.07
C GLU A 105 -8.67 0.06 1.40
N PHE A 106 -8.05 0.72 2.38
CA PHE A 106 -7.63 0.09 3.63
C PHE A 106 -8.16 0.77 4.90
N GLY A 107 -8.67 2.00 4.80
CA GLY A 107 -9.18 2.75 5.95
C GLY A 107 -8.11 3.12 6.97
N ILE A 108 -6.86 3.31 6.54
CA ILE A 108 -5.70 3.56 7.41
C ILE A 108 -5.25 5.02 7.34
N GLU A 109 -5.06 5.63 8.50
CA GLU A 109 -4.24 6.83 8.68
C GLU A 109 -2.77 6.38 8.81
N TYR A 110 -1.96 6.69 7.80
CA TYR A 110 -0.62 6.10 7.62
C TYR A 110 0.51 6.78 8.42
N VAL A 111 0.24 7.88 9.14
CA VAL A 111 1.25 8.55 9.98
C VAL A 111 1.26 7.96 11.40
N ASP A 112 0.11 7.97 12.07
CA ASP A 112 -0.06 7.40 13.40
C ASP A 112 -0.37 5.89 13.35
N MET A 113 -0.51 5.32 12.14
CA MET A 113 -0.84 3.91 11.88
C MET A 113 -2.06 3.48 12.69
N LYS A 114 -3.23 4.05 12.37
CA LYS A 114 -4.52 3.72 12.99
C LYS A 114 -5.62 3.56 11.95
N TYR A 115 -6.64 2.77 12.28
CA TYR A 115 -7.84 2.71 11.47
C TYR A 115 -8.74 3.93 11.69
N LEU A 116 -9.47 4.27 10.64
CA LEU A 116 -10.48 5.32 10.62
C LEU A 116 -11.85 4.68 10.48
N ASN A 117 -12.69 4.79 11.51
CA ASN A 117 -14.01 4.16 11.55
C ASN A 117 -14.98 4.72 10.48
N GLU A 118 -14.66 5.87 9.90
CA GLU A 118 -15.40 6.48 8.79
C GLU A 118 -15.17 5.75 7.45
N PHE A 119 -14.14 4.91 7.38
CA PHE A 119 -13.78 4.11 6.22
C PHE A 119 -13.89 2.62 6.54
N HIS A 120 -14.11 1.80 5.52
CA HIS A 120 -14.01 0.36 5.69
C HIS A 120 -12.57 -0.04 6.00
N HIS A 121 -12.37 -0.86 7.03
CA HIS A 121 -11.05 -1.34 7.42
C HIS A 121 -11.13 -2.74 8.01
N SER A 122 -9.99 -3.44 8.00
CA SER A 122 -9.85 -4.77 8.60
C SER A 122 -10.01 -4.74 10.13
N ALA A 123 -10.34 -5.91 10.70
CA ALA A 123 -10.29 -6.16 12.13
C ALA A 123 -8.89 -6.65 12.61
N LYS A 124 -7.95 -6.87 11.70
CA LYS A 124 -6.56 -7.26 12.02
C LYS A 124 -5.81 -6.11 12.69
N PRO A 125 -4.67 -6.36 13.35
CA PRO A 125 -3.80 -5.27 13.79
C PRO A 125 -3.41 -4.34 12.63
N VAL A 126 -3.50 -3.03 12.85
CA VAL A 126 -3.29 -2.01 11.81
C VAL A 126 -1.89 -2.02 11.19
N ASP A 127 -0.89 -2.50 11.91
CA ASP A 127 0.48 -2.69 11.40
C ASP A 127 0.57 -3.75 10.30
N LYS A 128 -0.46 -4.60 10.14
CA LYS A 128 -0.58 -5.52 9.01
C LYS A 128 -0.94 -4.82 7.70
N ALA A 129 -1.49 -3.60 7.77
CA ALA A 129 -1.88 -2.79 6.62
C ALA A 129 -2.72 -3.54 5.56
N CYS A 130 -3.56 -4.48 6.01
CA CYS A 130 -4.40 -5.33 5.17
C CYS A 130 -5.88 -4.94 5.24
N SER A 131 -6.68 -5.46 4.32
CA SER A 131 -8.12 -5.22 4.23
C SER A 131 -8.88 -6.50 3.90
N ASP A 132 -9.97 -6.75 4.62
CA ASP A 132 -10.89 -7.86 4.41
C ASP A 132 -11.81 -7.66 3.20
N MET A 133 -11.69 -6.53 2.49
CA MET A 133 -12.25 -6.36 1.15
C MET A 133 -11.48 -7.15 0.08
N TYR A 134 -10.20 -7.48 0.34
CA TYR A 134 -9.31 -8.11 -0.62
C TYR A 134 -8.86 -9.48 -0.08
N ILE A 135 -9.67 -10.50 -0.37
CA ILE A 135 -9.42 -11.86 0.09
C ILE A 135 -8.76 -12.69 -1.01
N LEU A 136 -7.56 -13.20 -0.74
CA LEU A 136 -6.93 -14.28 -1.50
C LEU A 136 -7.41 -15.61 -0.95
N GLU A 137 -8.00 -16.44 -1.80
CA GLU A 137 -8.39 -17.81 -1.50
C GLU A 137 -7.39 -18.78 -2.14
N ALA A 138 -6.81 -19.68 -1.35
CA ALA A 138 -5.85 -20.67 -1.82
C ALA A 138 -6.23 -22.09 -1.39
N GLU A 139 -6.26 -23.03 -2.34
CA GLU A 139 -6.55 -24.43 -2.07
C GLU A 139 -5.36 -25.15 -1.41
N ILE A 140 -5.65 -26.02 -0.44
CA ILE A 140 -4.69 -26.96 0.13
C ILE A 140 -4.46 -28.12 -0.85
N ILE A 141 -3.25 -28.23 -1.39
CA ILE A 141 -2.87 -29.30 -2.33
C ILE A 141 -2.11 -30.46 -1.67
N GLU A 142 -1.52 -30.24 -0.50
CA GLU A 142 -0.90 -31.26 0.33
C GLU A 142 -1.14 -30.92 1.79
N LEU A 143 -1.45 -31.92 2.62
CA LEU A 143 -1.55 -31.78 4.07
C LEU A 143 -0.90 -32.99 4.74
N ASN A 144 0.12 -32.73 5.56
CA ASN A 144 0.88 -33.78 6.23
C ASN A 144 1.34 -33.33 7.63
N SER A 145 1.51 -34.28 8.54
CA SER A 145 2.17 -34.04 9.83
C SER A 145 3.68 -34.25 9.67
N LYS A 146 4.48 -33.20 9.92
CA LYS A 146 5.95 -33.24 9.75
C LYS A 146 6.66 -32.69 11.00
N PRO A 147 7.87 -33.16 11.33
CA PRO A 147 8.71 -32.54 12.35
C PRO A 147 9.01 -31.07 12.03
N THR A 148 9.19 -30.24 13.05
CA THR A 148 9.42 -28.81 12.82
C THR A 148 10.84 -28.43 12.47
N VAL A 149 11.82 -29.27 12.83
CA VAL A 149 13.23 -29.07 12.53
C VAL A 149 13.62 -29.92 11.31
N PRO A 150 14.27 -29.33 10.29
CA PRO A 150 14.77 -30.09 9.15
C PRO A 150 15.84 -31.11 9.55
N VAL A 151 15.94 -32.19 8.78
CA VAL A 151 16.99 -33.21 8.93
C VAL A 151 18.10 -32.92 7.92
N GLY A 152 19.33 -32.72 8.39
CA GLY A 152 20.51 -32.49 7.54
C GLY A 152 21.25 -31.18 7.88
N GLU A 153 22.32 -30.91 7.13
CA GLU A 153 23.03 -29.64 7.20
C GLU A 153 22.20 -28.53 6.53
N LEU A 154 22.08 -27.38 7.19
CA LEU A 154 21.32 -26.26 6.66
C LEU A 154 22.15 -25.46 5.65
N GLY A 155 21.61 -25.29 4.45
CA GLY A 155 22.09 -24.32 3.47
C GLY A 155 21.27 -23.02 3.50
N VAL A 156 21.18 -22.37 2.34
CA VAL A 156 20.28 -21.23 2.11
C VAL A 156 19.08 -21.65 1.27
N ASP A 157 17.98 -20.91 1.36
CA ASP A 157 16.82 -21.13 0.50
C ASP A 157 17.03 -20.59 -0.93
N ALA A 158 16.02 -20.73 -1.79
CA ALA A 158 16.07 -20.28 -3.18
C ALA A 158 16.28 -18.77 -3.35
N PHE A 159 16.17 -17.99 -2.28
CA PHE A 159 16.37 -16.53 -2.24
C PHE A 159 17.61 -16.14 -1.43
N LEU A 160 18.53 -17.10 -1.23
CA LEU A 160 19.80 -16.94 -0.52
C LEU A 160 19.64 -16.52 0.94
N GLN A 161 18.52 -16.88 1.57
CA GLN A 161 18.28 -16.62 2.99
C GLN A 161 18.57 -17.86 3.84
N SER A 162 19.27 -17.66 4.96
CA SER A 162 19.41 -18.68 6.01
C SER A 162 18.17 -18.70 6.91
N LYS A 163 17.83 -19.87 7.47
CA LYS A 163 16.68 -20.02 8.36
C LYS A 163 17.07 -20.71 9.66
N THR A 164 16.47 -20.27 10.75
CA THR A 164 16.52 -20.95 12.05
C THR A 164 15.19 -21.64 12.31
N PHE A 165 15.24 -22.78 12.98
CA PHE A 165 14.06 -23.60 13.26
C PHE A 165 13.95 -23.83 14.76
N VAL A 166 12.76 -23.58 15.32
CA VAL A 166 12.42 -23.91 16.70
C VAL A 166 11.72 -25.26 16.71
N ASP A 167 12.15 -26.16 17.58
CA ASP A 167 11.49 -27.46 17.74
C ASP A 167 10.17 -27.29 18.50
N ARG A 168 9.07 -27.64 17.83
CA ARG A 168 7.70 -27.67 18.35
C ARG A 168 7.08 -29.07 18.16
N GLY A 169 7.91 -30.09 17.92
CA GLY A 169 7.49 -31.46 17.68
C GLY A 169 6.90 -31.69 16.29
N ILE A 170 5.91 -32.57 16.21
CA ILE A 170 5.19 -32.89 14.98
C ILE A 170 4.00 -31.95 14.86
N ARG A 171 3.86 -31.29 13.70
CA ARG A 171 2.76 -30.35 13.43
C ARG A 171 2.14 -30.62 12.07
N ARG A 172 0.82 -30.42 11.95
CA ARG A 172 0.09 -30.43 10.68
C ARG A 172 0.47 -29.22 9.85
N ARG A 173 0.96 -29.48 8.64
CA ARG A 173 1.42 -28.47 7.68
C ARG A 173 0.72 -28.68 6.34
N ALA A 174 0.35 -27.59 5.70
CA ALA A 174 -0.31 -27.61 4.40
C ALA A 174 0.53 -26.85 3.36
N LEU A 175 0.57 -27.39 2.14
CA LEU A 175 1.00 -26.66 0.95
C LEU A 175 -0.22 -26.08 0.24
N LEU A 176 -0.13 -24.81 -0.11
CA LEU A 176 -1.18 -24.06 -0.78
C LEU A 176 -0.82 -23.84 -2.25
N ALA A 177 -1.84 -23.84 -3.12
CA ALA A 177 -1.75 -23.68 -4.58
C ALA A 177 -1.43 -22.24 -5.04
N PHE A 178 -0.50 -21.55 -4.39
CA PHE A 178 0.04 -20.28 -4.86
C PHE A 178 1.44 -20.08 -4.30
N GLY A 179 2.31 -19.45 -5.08
CA GLY A 179 3.66 -19.10 -4.65
C GLY A 179 4.00 -17.65 -4.88
N ARG A 180 5.29 -17.34 -4.79
CA ARG A 180 5.79 -15.96 -4.89
C ARG A 180 5.54 -15.33 -6.25
N GLN A 181 5.43 -16.13 -7.32
CA GLN A 181 5.10 -15.63 -8.65
C GLN A 181 3.66 -15.13 -8.76
N ASP A 182 2.79 -15.60 -7.88
CA ASP A 182 1.37 -15.21 -7.82
C ASP A 182 1.21 -14.02 -6.88
N VAL A 183 1.47 -14.25 -5.59
CA VAL A 183 1.38 -13.25 -4.53
C VAL A 183 2.45 -13.57 -3.46
N PRO A 184 3.35 -12.64 -3.11
CA PRO A 184 4.30 -12.87 -2.04
C PRO A 184 3.60 -13.11 -0.70
N SER A 185 3.96 -14.20 0.00
CA SER A 185 3.29 -14.60 1.24
C SER A 185 3.45 -13.59 2.38
N ASP A 186 4.50 -12.76 2.33
CA ASP A 186 4.75 -11.71 3.32
C ASP A 186 3.68 -10.61 3.30
N ASN A 187 2.93 -10.52 2.21
CA ASN A 187 1.84 -9.57 1.97
C ASN A 187 0.45 -10.21 2.14
N CYS A 188 0.39 -11.42 2.69
CA CYS A 188 -0.82 -12.19 2.94
C CYS A 188 -1.01 -12.40 4.45
N VAL A 189 -2.12 -11.92 4.99
CA VAL A 189 -2.44 -12.05 6.42
C VAL A 189 -3.53 -13.10 6.57
N PRO A 190 -3.28 -14.25 7.22
CA PRO A 190 -4.30 -15.28 7.38
C PRO A 190 -5.56 -14.75 8.05
N CYS A 191 -6.74 -15.08 7.51
CA CYS A 191 -8.00 -14.70 8.14
C CYS A 191 -8.18 -15.42 9.49
N ASP A 192 -7.78 -16.69 9.59
CA ASP A 192 -7.70 -17.43 10.85
C ASP A 192 -6.32 -17.24 11.48
N ASP A 193 -6.26 -16.56 12.63
CA ASP A 193 -5.02 -16.27 13.35
C ASP A 193 -4.34 -17.51 13.94
N ALA A 194 -5.00 -18.68 13.92
CA ALA A 194 -4.37 -19.96 14.25
C ALA A 194 -3.47 -20.51 13.12
N ILE A 195 -3.54 -19.94 11.91
CA ILE A 195 -2.71 -20.32 10.77
C ILE A 195 -1.43 -19.49 10.79
N THR A 196 -0.27 -20.15 10.66
CA THR A 196 1.02 -19.47 10.55
C THR A 196 1.66 -19.75 9.19
N ILE A 197 2.03 -18.70 8.45
CA ILE A 197 2.84 -18.85 7.23
C ILE A 197 4.27 -19.21 7.64
N LEU A 198 4.77 -20.34 7.12
CA LEU A 198 6.12 -20.85 7.41
C LEU A 198 7.14 -20.44 6.34
N GLY A 199 6.68 -20.23 5.11
CA GLY A 199 7.51 -19.82 4.00
C GLY A 199 6.87 -20.12 2.65
N GLN A 200 7.57 -19.76 1.58
CA GLN A 200 7.03 -19.79 0.24
C GLN A 200 8.13 -20.13 -0.79
N THR A 201 7.76 -20.85 -1.84
CA THR A 201 8.57 -21.12 -3.04
C THR A 201 8.05 -20.29 -4.22
N SER A 202 8.56 -20.50 -5.44
CA SER A 202 7.98 -19.88 -6.63
C SER A 202 6.50 -20.22 -6.82
N ASP A 203 6.09 -21.46 -6.51
CA ASP A 203 4.79 -22.03 -6.88
C ASP A 203 3.88 -22.37 -5.69
N HIS A 204 4.44 -22.46 -4.47
CA HIS A 204 3.70 -22.98 -3.32
C HIS A 204 3.98 -22.20 -2.04
N THR A 205 2.97 -22.10 -1.18
CA THR A 205 3.06 -21.49 0.15
C THR A 205 2.86 -22.56 1.21
N LEU A 206 3.77 -22.62 2.18
CA LEU A 206 3.72 -23.56 3.29
C LEU A 206 3.13 -22.87 4.53
N VAL A 207 2.09 -23.46 5.09
CA VAL A 207 1.46 -23.00 6.32
C VAL A 207 1.44 -24.08 7.40
N ASP A 208 1.52 -23.67 8.65
CA ASP A 208 1.23 -24.46 9.83
C ASP A 208 -0.23 -24.26 10.21
N ILE A 209 -0.96 -25.36 10.39
CA ILE A 209 -2.39 -25.37 10.68
C ILE A 209 -2.71 -26.24 11.90
N GLU A 210 -1.70 -26.58 12.71
CA GLU A 210 -1.88 -27.48 13.85
C GLU A 210 -2.87 -26.91 14.86
N ASP A 211 -2.79 -25.61 15.13
CA ASP A 211 -3.57 -24.92 16.15
C ASP A 211 -4.98 -24.52 15.63
N CYS A 212 -5.29 -24.82 14.36
CA CYS A 212 -6.61 -24.57 13.77
C CYS A 212 -7.67 -25.45 14.41
N ARG A 213 -8.80 -24.83 14.78
CA ARG A 213 -9.98 -25.54 15.30
C ARG A 213 -10.73 -26.30 14.22
N GLN A 214 -10.67 -25.80 12.97
CA GLN A 214 -11.29 -26.44 11.82
C GLN A 214 -10.48 -27.66 11.39
N SER A 215 -11.17 -28.75 11.06
CA SER A 215 -10.54 -29.95 10.50
C SER A 215 -10.33 -29.78 8.99
N LEU A 216 -9.32 -28.99 8.61
CA LEU A 216 -8.94 -28.78 7.22
C LEU A 216 -8.40 -30.08 6.57
N LYS A 217 -8.70 -30.27 5.30
CA LYS A 217 -8.22 -31.37 4.43
C LYS A 217 -7.74 -30.83 3.08
N VAL A 218 -7.08 -31.69 2.30
CA VAL A 218 -6.75 -31.41 0.90
C VAL A 218 -8.03 -31.06 0.12
N GLY A 219 -7.97 -30.01 -0.69
CA GLY A 219 -9.09 -29.42 -1.41
C GLY A 219 -9.87 -28.34 -0.64
N ASP A 220 -9.62 -28.17 0.67
CA ASP A 220 -10.18 -27.03 1.40
C ASP A 220 -9.40 -25.74 1.10
N VAL A 221 -10.02 -24.59 1.40
CA VAL A 221 -9.48 -23.25 1.12
C VAL A 221 -8.96 -22.58 2.38
N VAL A 222 -7.76 -22.01 2.31
CA VAL A 222 -7.23 -21.04 3.27
C VAL A 222 -7.39 -19.63 2.70
N ARG A 223 -7.81 -18.69 3.56
CA ARG A 223 -8.08 -17.29 3.17
C ARG A 223 -7.07 -16.34 3.79
N PHE A 224 -6.70 -15.32 3.02
CA PHE A 224 -5.79 -14.27 3.44
C PHE A 224 -6.36 -12.89 3.08
N GLU A 225 -6.28 -11.96 4.01
CA GLU A 225 -6.42 -10.54 3.72
C GLU A 225 -5.12 -10.04 3.11
N LEU A 226 -5.22 -9.26 2.03
CA LEU A 226 -4.05 -8.73 1.35
C LEU A 226 -3.73 -7.30 1.82
N ASP A 227 -2.45 -6.98 1.88
CA ASP A 227 -2.00 -5.58 1.86
C ASP A 227 -1.96 -5.02 0.42
N TYR A 228 -1.56 -3.76 0.27
CA TYR A 228 -1.47 -3.12 -1.05
C TYR A 228 -0.56 -3.85 -2.04
N THR A 229 0.59 -4.37 -1.60
CA THR A 229 1.51 -5.11 -2.47
C THR A 229 0.92 -6.46 -2.85
N GLY A 230 0.29 -7.16 -1.91
CA GLY A 230 -0.41 -8.41 -2.16
C GLY A 230 -1.53 -8.22 -3.20
N LEU A 231 -2.35 -7.19 -3.02
CA LEU A 231 -3.42 -6.82 -3.96
C LEU A 231 -2.85 -6.47 -5.34
N LEU A 232 -1.80 -5.65 -5.40
CA LEU A 232 -1.15 -5.26 -6.65
C LEU A 232 -0.67 -6.49 -7.44
N MET A 233 -0.04 -7.45 -6.76
CA MET A 233 0.47 -8.68 -7.39
C MET A 233 -0.67 -9.59 -7.84
N ALA A 234 -1.69 -9.78 -6.99
CA ALA A 234 -2.88 -10.55 -7.31
C ALA A 234 -3.63 -9.99 -8.54
N CYS A 235 -3.62 -8.66 -8.72
CA CYS A 235 -4.21 -7.97 -9.86
C CYS A 235 -3.35 -7.98 -11.14
N GLN A 236 -2.11 -8.47 -11.09
CA GLN A 236 -1.21 -8.50 -12.26
C GLN A 236 -0.84 -9.91 -12.71
N THR A 237 -0.88 -10.90 -11.81
CA THR A 237 -0.59 -12.28 -12.17
C THR A 237 -1.70 -12.90 -13.02
N LYS A 238 -1.33 -13.89 -13.85
CA LYS A 238 -2.27 -14.76 -14.57
C LYS A 238 -2.68 -16.00 -13.76
N GLY A 239 -1.99 -16.26 -12.64
CA GLY A 239 -2.23 -17.42 -11.77
C GLY A 239 -3.41 -17.26 -10.82
N VAL A 240 -3.97 -16.06 -10.71
CA VAL A 240 -5.10 -15.75 -9.81
C VAL A 240 -6.32 -15.37 -10.63
N ALA A 241 -7.45 -16.00 -10.32
CA ALA A 241 -8.75 -15.63 -10.88
C ALA A 241 -9.45 -14.63 -9.97
N TRP A 242 -10.12 -13.62 -10.55
CA TRP A 242 -10.84 -12.61 -9.78
C TRP A 242 -12.34 -12.88 -9.71
N ARG A 243 -12.91 -12.62 -8.54
CA ARG A 243 -14.35 -12.66 -8.30
C ARG A 243 -14.75 -11.45 -7.47
N PHE A 244 -15.65 -10.64 -8.01
CA PHE A 244 -16.25 -9.54 -7.27
C PHE A 244 -17.45 -10.07 -6.46
N THR A 245 -17.36 -9.98 -5.15
CA THR A 245 -18.46 -10.28 -4.22
C THR A 245 -19.19 -8.98 -3.86
N ARG A 246 -20.48 -9.08 -3.58
CA ARG A 246 -21.34 -7.95 -3.14
C ARG A 246 -21.67 -8.09 -1.68
#